data_AF-A0A377B7I4-F1
#
_entry.id   AF-A0A377B7I4-F1
#
_cell.length_a   1.000
_cell.length_b   1.000
_cell.length_c   1.000
_cell.angle_alpha   90.00
_cell.angle_beta   90.00
_cell.angle_gamma   90.00
#
_symmetry.space_group_name_H-M   'P 1'
#
loop_
_entity.id
_entity.type
_entity.pdbx_description
1 polymer ?
#
loop_
_entity_poly.entity_id
_entity_poly.type
_entity_poly.pdbx_seq_one_letter_code
_entity_poly.pdbx_strand_id
1 'polypeptide(L)' 'MGQEQHYLGPLNGPELLVVLPEAKAVGSVAMSMLGSDADLGVVLFTSRDASHYQQGQGTQLLHEIALMLPELLERWIERV' A
#
# COMPACT_ATOMS: atom_id res chain seq x y z
N MET A 1 -13.90 9.31 7.03
CA MET A 1 -13.34 9.84 5.77
C MET A 1 -12.28 8.86 5.32
N GLY A 2 -12.66 7.86 4.52
CA GLY A 2 -11.71 7.02 3.78
C GLY A 2 -11.83 7.42 2.33
N GLN A 3 -10.72 7.77 1.68
CA GLN A 3 -10.74 7.93 0.24
C GLN A 3 -10.88 6.53 -0.39
N GLU A 4 -11.69 6.40 -1.43
CA GLU A 4 -12.03 5.11 -2.08
C GLU A 4 -10.82 4.37 -2.66
N GLN A 5 -9.62 4.95 -2.59
CA GLN A 5 -8.38 4.41 -3.16
C GLN A 5 -7.52 3.64 -2.15
N HIS A 6 -7.97 3.49 -0.90
CA HIS A 6 -7.20 2.80 0.13
C HIS A 6 -7.92 1.57 0.68
N TYR A 7 -7.18 0.47 0.77
CA TYR A 7 -7.64 -0.76 1.42
C TYR A 7 -6.87 -1.01 2.71
N LEU A 8 -7.58 -1.21 3.81
CA LEU A 8 -7.04 -1.60 5.11
C LEU A 8 -7.71 -2.89 5.57
N GLY A 9 -6.91 -3.90 5.91
CA GLY A 9 -7.44 -5.15 6.45
C GLY A 9 -6.64 -6.39 6.06
N PRO A 10 -7.19 -7.58 6.29
CA PRO A 10 -6.55 -8.84 5.94
C PRO A 10 -6.71 -9.15 4.45
N LEU A 11 -5.64 -9.59 3.79
CA LEU A 11 -5.75 -10.23 2.48
C LEU A 11 -5.84 -11.74 2.65
N ASN A 12 -6.62 -12.40 1.81
CA ASN A 12 -6.63 -13.85 1.75
C ASN A 12 -5.35 -14.40 1.09
N GLY A 13 -5.14 -15.72 1.18
CA GLY A 13 -3.94 -16.37 0.64
C GLY A 13 -3.68 -16.07 -0.84
N PRO A 14 -4.66 -16.28 -1.75
CA PRO A 14 -4.52 -15.92 -3.16
C PRO A 14 -4.22 -14.44 -3.42
N GLU A 15 -4.90 -13.52 -2.74
CA GLU A 15 -4.64 -12.08 -2.86
C GLU A 15 -3.20 -11.75 -2.45
N LEU A 16 -2.73 -12.31 -1.33
CA LEU A 16 -1.35 -12.15 -0.88
C LEU A 16 -0.34 -12.69 -1.88
N LEU A 17 -0.60 -13.85 -2.50
CA LEU A 17 0.32 -14.42 -3.50
C LEU A 17 0.41 -13.58 -4.76
N VAL A 18 -0.65 -12.86 -5.12
CA VAL A 18 -0.64 -11.94 -6.27
C VAL A 18 0.20 -10.69 -5.97
N VAL A 19 0.06 -10.11 -4.78
CA VAL A 19 0.71 -8.83 -4.45
C VAL A 19 2.08 -8.98 -3.77
N LEU A 20 2.32 -10.11 -3.10
CA LEU A 20 3.53 -10.40 -2.34
C LEU A 20 3.80 -11.92 -2.33
N PRO A 21 4.28 -12.51 -3.45
CA PRO A 21 4.42 -13.97 -3.62
C PRO A 21 5.24 -14.68 -2.54
N GLU A 22 6.20 -13.98 -1.93
CA GLU A 22 7.09 -14.51 -0.89
C GLU A 22 6.67 -14.11 0.53
N ALA A 23 5.45 -13.59 0.70
CA ALA A 23 4.90 -13.17 1.98
C ALA A 23 4.95 -14.31 3.02
N LYS A 24 5.57 -14.04 4.17
CA LYS A 24 5.46 -14.89 5.35
C LYS A 24 4.86 -14.08 6.50
N ALA A 25 3.88 -14.67 7.17
CA ALA A 25 3.25 -14.14 8.39
C ALA A 25 2.65 -12.74 8.23
N VAL A 26 1.88 -12.48 7.17
CA VAL A 26 1.11 -11.22 7.03
C VAL A 26 -0.24 -11.37 7.73
N GLY A 27 -0.50 -10.50 8.71
CA GLY A 27 -1.77 -10.44 9.45
C GLY A 27 -2.73 -9.39 8.90
N SER A 28 -2.22 -8.21 8.53
CA SER A 28 -3.00 -7.14 7.90
C SER A 28 -2.14 -6.33 6.93
N VAL A 29 -2.79 -5.64 5.99
CA VAL A 29 -2.14 -4.76 5.02
C VAL A 29 -2.80 -3.39 4.98
N ALA A 30 -2.01 -2.38 4.61
CA ALA A 30 -2.50 -1.12 4.08
C ALA A 30 -2.03 -0.99 2.63
N MET A 31 -2.97 -0.79 1.72
CA MET A 31 -2.71 -0.70 0.28
C MET A 31 -3.28 0.60 -0.27
N SER A 32 -2.51 1.24 -1.15
CA SER A 32 -2.95 2.42 -1.90
C SER A 32 -2.51 2.32 -3.35
N MET A 33 -3.33 2.85 -4.25
CA MET A 33 -2.87 3.16 -5.60
C MET A 33 -1.77 4.22 -5.55
N LEU A 34 -0.79 4.09 -6.42
CA LEU A 34 0.39 4.96 -6.51
C LEU A 34 0.17 6.04 -7.59
N GLY A 35 0.54 7.28 -7.28
CA GLY A 35 0.39 8.43 -8.19
C GLY A 35 -0.98 9.12 -8.11
N SER A 36 -1.04 10.36 -8.61
CA SER A 36 -2.27 11.16 -8.61
C SER A 36 -3.40 10.56 -9.43
N ASP A 37 -3.06 9.86 -10.51
CA ASP A 37 -4.00 9.24 -11.46
C ASP A 37 -4.20 7.74 -11.21
N ALA A 38 -3.61 7.19 -10.13
CA ALA A 38 -3.73 5.78 -9.74
C ALA A 38 -3.29 4.77 -10.83
N ASP A 39 -2.36 5.15 -11.70
CA ASP A 39 -1.92 4.37 -12.87
C ASP A 39 -0.49 3.83 -12.76
N LEU A 40 0.29 4.28 -11.77
CA LEU A 40 1.72 3.94 -11.62
C LEU A 40 1.95 2.60 -10.91
N GLY A 41 0.93 2.08 -10.21
CA GLY A 41 0.99 0.80 -9.49
C GLY A 41 0.35 0.87 -8.11
N VAL A 42 0.86 0.05 -7.19
CA VAL A 42 0.37 -0.03 -5.81
C VAL A 42 1.51 0.09 -4.81
N VAL A 43 1.25 0.77 -3.69
CA VAL A 43 2.11 0.73 -2.50
C VAL A 43 1.43 -0.13 -1.44
N LEU A 44 2.19 -1.07 -0.87
CA LEU A 44 1.71 -2.03 0.13
C LEU A 44 2.58 -1.93 1.39
N PHE A 45 1.93 -1.73 2.53
CA PHE A 45 2.53 -1.88 3.85
C PHE A 45 1.93 -3.13 4.51
N THR A 46 2.76 -3.91 5.18
CA THR A 46 2.33 -5.16 5.82
C THR A 46 2.66 -5.15 7.30
N SER A 47 1.77 -5.77 8.09
CA SER A 47 2.00 -6.03 9.50
C SER A 47 1.73 -7.50 9.78
N ARG A 48 2.45 -8.07 10.75
CA ARG A 48 2.17 -9.43 11.27
C ARG A 48 0.96 -9.46 12.20
N ASP A 49 0.59 -8.30 12.74
CA ASP A 49 -0.59 -8.13 13.58
C ASP A 49 -1.83 -7.91 12.70
N ALA A 50 -2.83 -8.79 12.85
CA ALA A 50 -4.08 -8.74 12.10
C ALA A 50 -4.97 -7.54 12.44
N SER A 51 -4.73 -6.90 13.59
CA SER A 51 -5.48 -5.71 14.04
C SER A 51 -4.78 -4.39 13.78
N HIS A 52 -3.58 -4.42 13.18
CA HIS A 52 -2.77 -3.23 12.96
C HIS A 52 -3.37 -2.30 11.91
N TYR A 53 -3.67 -2.82 10.73
CA TYR A 53 -4.39 -2.09 9.68
C TYR A 53 -5.84 -2.57 9.62
N GLN A 54 -6.77 -1.66 9.89
CA GLN A 54 -8.18 -1.99 10.01
C GLN A 54 -9.08 -0.88 9.45
N GLN A 55 -10.26 -1.29 9.01
CA GLN A 55 -11.30 -0.39 8.52
C GLN A 55 -11.63 0.68 9.56
N GLY A 56 -11.83 1.91 9.08
CA GLY A 56 -12.12 3.07 9.93
C GLY A 56 -10.90 3.82 10.47
N GLN A 57 -9.67 3.31 10.30
CA GLN A 57 -8.45 4.08 10.54
C GLN A 57 -8.30 5.20 9.50
N GLY A 58 -7.67 6.31 9.92
CA GLY A 58 -7.35 7.41 9.02
C GLY A 58 -6.23 7.04 8.05
N THR A 59 -6.40 7.37 6.77
CA THR A 59 -5.45 7.01 5.70
C THR A 59 -4.61 8.19 5.20
N GLN A 60 -4.60 9.33 5.91
CA GLN A 60 -3.91 10.54 5.41
C GLN A 60 -2.43 10.28 5.11
N LEU A 61 -1.69 9.69 6.06
CA LEU A 61 -0.27 9.41 5.85
C LEU A 61 -0.03 8.47 4.66
N LEU A 62 -0.86 7.44 4.53
CA LEU A 62 -0.79 6.51 3.40
C LEU A 62 -1.02 7.23 2.06
N HIS A 63 -2.01 8.13 2.03
CA HIS A 63 -2.32 8.96 0.87
C HIS A 63 -1.15 9.87 0.48
N GLU A 64 -0.59 10.62 1.43
CA GLU A 64 0.56 11.49 1.17
C GLU A 64 1.76 10.71 0.64
N ILE A 65 2.05 9.53 1.23
CA ILE A 65 3.14 8.68 0.74
C ILE A 65 2.88 8.23 -0.70
N ALA A 66 1.66 7.81 -1.02
CA ALA A 66 1.30 7.35 -2.35
C ALA A 66 1.44 8.44 -3.44
N LEU A 67 1.27 9.72 -3.08
CA LEU A 67 1.47 10.85 -3.98
C LEU A 67 2.95 11.26 -4.10
N MET A 68 3.72 11.21 -3.01
CA MET A 68 5.11 11.66 -3.00
C MET A 68 6.11 10.63 -3.55
N LEU A 69 5.82 9.34 -3.38
CA LEU A 69 6.77 8.26 -3.70
C LEU A 69 7.19 8.22 -5.19
N PRO A 70 6.30 8.45 -6.19
CA PRO A 70 6.68 8.43 -7.60
C PRO A 70 7.83 9.38 -7.94
N GLU A 71 7.71 10.66 -7.57
CA GLU A 71 8.73 11.67 -7.85
C GLU A 71 10.08 11.33 -7.18
N LEU A 72 10.03 10.74 -5.98
CA LEU A 72 11.23 10.29 -5.28
C LEU A 72 11.92 9.13 -5.99
N LEU A 73 11.14 8.19 -6.56
CA LEU A 73 11.67 7.06 -7.31
C LEU A 73 12.26 7.50 -8.65
N GLU A 74 11.61 8.40 -9.39
CA GLU A 74 12.12 8.96 -10.64
C GLU A 74 13.51 9.59 -10.44
N ARG A 75 13.66 10.42 -9.41
CA ARG A 75 14.94 11.05 -9.04
C ARG A 75 16.02 10.06 -8.63
N TRP A 76 15.63 8.88 -8.13
CA TRP A 76 16.56 7.84 -7.72
C TRP A 76 17.05 7.01 -8.92
N ILE A 77 16.17 6.83 -9.92
CA ILE A 77 16.43 6.06 -11.15
C ILE A 77 17.21 6.90 -12.18
N GLU A 78 17.05 8.22 -12.24
CA GLU A 78 17.80 9.14 -13.14
C GLU A 78 19.33 9.25 -12.87
N ARG A 79 19.92 8.26 -12.20
CA ARG A 79 21.37 8.19 -11.99
C ARG A 79 22.02 7.17 -12.93
N VAL A 80 22.22 7.54 -14.20
CA VAL A 80 23.45 7.39 -15.02
C VAL A 80 23.33 8.30 -16.25
#